data_AF-A0AAX6MP16-F1
#
_entry.id   AF-A0AAX6MP16-F1
#
_cell.length_a   1.000
_cell.length_b   1.000
_cell.length_c   1.000
_cell.angle_alpha   90.00
_cell.angle_beta   90.00
_cell.angle_gamma   90.00
#
_symmetry.space_group_name_H-M   'P 1'
#
loop_
_entity.id
_entity.type
_entity.pdbx_description
1 polymer ?
#
loop_
_entity_poly.entity_id
_entity_poly.type
_entity_poly.pdbx_seq_one_letter_code
_entity_poly.pdbx_strand_id
1 'polypeptide(L)'
;MLASLFLAFSSLTAVQAALKYKGVDWSSVIVEEKAGISYTTTSGSTEPLEKILKESGVNTVRQRVWVNPRDGNYNLDYNIKLAQRAKAVGLDVYIDFHYSDTWADPGHQAIPSGWPTNIDDLSWKLYNYTLDSSNKLAAAGISPTIISIGNEIRSGLLLPTGSTSNFYNVAKLLHSAAWGVKDSNLSPKPRIMIHLDNGWDWNTQKWWYESALKAGPLETSDFDMMGVSYYPF
;
A
#
# COMPACT_ATOMS: atom_id res chain seq x y z
N MET A 1 5.67 -61.59 34.79
CA MET A 1 6.17 -60.21 34.62
C MET A 1 5.88 -59.78 33.19
N LEU A 2 4.79 -59.04 32.96
CA LEU A 2 4.54 -58.36 31.68
C LEU A 2 4.96 -56.91 31.84
N ALA A 3 5.95 -56.48 31.06
CA ALA A 3 6.31 -55.07 30.93
C ALA A 3 5.47 -54.47 29.80
N SER A 4 4.52 -53.59 30.15
CA SER A 4 3.75 -52.81 29.18
C SER A 4 4.53 -51.55 28.82
N LEU A 5 4.85 -51.46 27.52
CA LEU A 5 5.50 -50.34 26.86
C LEU A 5 4.48 -49.20 26.68
N PHE A 6 4.71 -48.05 27.31
CA PHE A 6 3.97 -46.82 26.99
C PHE A 6 4.80 -46.01 25.98
N LEU A 7 4.39 -46.03 24.70
CA LEU A 7 4.82 -45.02 23.73
C LEU A 7 3.92 -43.80 23.88
N ALA A 8 4.47 -42.70 24.38
CA ALA A 8 3.85 -41.39 24.30
C ALA A 8 4.01 -40.86 22.87
N PHE A 9 2.93 -40.80 22.10
CA PHE A 9 2.88 -40.06 20.84
C PHE A 9 2.80 -38.57 21.15
N SER A 10 3.93 -37.87 21.05
CA SER A 10 3.96 -36.41 20.97
C SER A 10 3.54 -35.98 19.56
N SER A 11 2.29 -35.57 19.39
CA SER A 11 1.84 -34.92 18.16
C SER A 11 2.46 -33.52 18.08
N LEU A 12 3.52 -33.38 17.28
CA LEU A 12 3.96 -32.07 16.82
C LEU A 12 2.89 -31.53 15.86
N THR A 13 2.07 -30.60 16.31
CA THR A 13 1.33 -29.72 15.41
C THR A 13 2.33 -28.81 14.73
N ALA A 14 2.66 -29.09 13.48
CA ALA A 14 3.36 -28.13 12.63
C ALA A 14 2.46 -26.89 12.52
N VAL A 15 2.81 -25.81 13.22
CA VAL A 15 2.20 -24.50 12.99
C VAL A 15 2.72 -24.05 11.63
N GLN A 16 1.95 -24.35 10.59
CA GLN A 16 2.21 -23.84 9.26
C GLN A 16 1.88 -22.34 9.29
N ALA A 17 2.91 -21.50 9.41
CA ALA A 17 2.75 -20.06 9.39
C ALA A 17 2.24 -19.63 8.01
N ALA A 18 0.92 -19.53 7.85
CA ALA A 18 0.29 -19.06 6.63
C ALA A 18 0.42 -17.54 6.51
N LEU A 19 0.61 -17.04 5.30
CA LEU A 19 0.62 -15.59 5.03
C LEU A 19 -0.75 -14.99 5.36
N LYS A 20 -0.76 -13.93 6.18
CA LYS A 20 -1.98 -13.18 6.51
C LYS A 20 -2.58 -12.52 5.26
N TYR A 21 -1.73 -11.88 4.45
CA TYR A 21 -2.14 -11.23 3.21
C TYR A 21 -1.57 -12.01 2.02
N LYS A 22 -2.46 -12.51 1.16
CA LYS A 22 -2.15 -13.21 -0.10
C LYS A 22 -2.83 -12.43 -1.20
N GLY A 23 -2.04 -11.60 -1.87
CA GLY A 23 -2.59 -10.54 -2.70
C GLY A 23 -1.96 -10.42 -4.07
N VAL A 24 -2.61 -9.61 -4.89
CA VAL A 24 -2.12 -9.13 -6.18
C VAL A 24 -2.36 -7.62 -6.26
N ASP A 25 -1.55 -6.91 -7.05
CA ASP A 25 -1.95 -5.59 -7.55
C ASP A 25 -2.81 -5.79 -8.79
N TRP A 26 -4.00 -5.22 -8.78
CA TRP A 26 -4.98 -5.41 -9.85
C TRP A 26 -5.45 -4.08 -10.45
N SER A 27 -4.70 -3.00 -10.21
CA SER A 27 -5.22 -1.66 -10.44
C SER A 27 -5.60 -1.38 -11.90
N SER A 28 -5.03 -2.10 -12.88
CA SER A 28 -5.34 -1.90 -14.30
C SER A 28 -6.69 -2.47 -14.74
N VAL A 29 -7.40 -3.25 -13.91
CA VAL A 29 -8.55 -4.04 -14.40
C VAL A 29 -9.63 -3.22 -15.14
N ILE A 30 -10.00 -2.03 -14.65
CA ILE A 30 -11.00 -1.20 -15.33
C ILE A 30 -10.44 -0.63 -16.65
N VAL A 31 -9.13 -0.36 -16.72
CA VAL A 31 -8.47 0.06 -17.97
C VAL A 31 -8.54 -1.07 -19.01
N GLU A 32 -8.21 -2.29 -18.60
CA GLU A 32 -8.24 -3.47 -19.48
C GLU A 32 -9.67 -3.80 -19.94
N GLU A 33 -10.65 -3.76 -19.04
CA GLU A 33 -12.06 -4.00 -19.38
C GLU A 33 -12.59 -2.95 -20.37
N LYS A 34 -12.20 -1.68 -20.21
CA LYS A 34 -12.52 -0.62 -21.18
C LYS A 34 -11.86 -0.85 -22.54
N ALA A 35 -10.71 -1.54 -22.57
CA ALA A 35 -10.05 -1.95 -23.80
C ALA A 35 -10.68 -3.22 -24.43
N GLY A 36 -11.76 -3.75 -23.84
CA GLY A 36 -12.48 -4.92 -24.34
C GLY A 36 -11.95 -6.26 -23.83
N ILE A 37 -11.04 -6.26 -22.85
CA ILE A 37 -10.53 -7.49 -22.24
C ILE A 37 -11.60 -8.12 -21.36
N SER A 38 -11.76 -9.43 -21.48
CA SER A 38 -12.57 -10.27 -20.59
C SER A 38 -11.68 -11.33 -19.96
N TYR A 39 -11.91 -11.63 -18.69
CA TYR A 39 -11.14 -12.62 -17.94
C TYR A 39 -11.90 -13.94 -17.85
N THR A 40 -11.17 -15.05 -17.90
CA THR A 40 -11.72 -16.40 -17.79
C THR A 40 -11.06 -17.17 -16.66
N THR A 41 -11.86 -17.99 -15.99
CA THR A 41 -11.38 -19.02 -15.06
C THR A 41 -10.54 -20.06 -15.82
N THR A 42 -9.76 -20.86 -15.09
CA THR A 42 -8.99 -21.97 -15.68
C THR A 42 -9.88 -23.05 -16.31
N SER A 43 -11.15 -23.13 -15.93
CA SER A 43 -12.18 -23.98 -16.55
C SER A 43 -12.85 -23.34 -17.78
N GLY A 44 -12.49 -22.11 -18.15
CA GLY A 44 -12.98 -21.42 -19.35
C GLY A 44 -14.27 -20.60 -19.19
N SER A 45 -14.76 -20.41 -17.96
CA SER A 45 -15.92 -19.53 -17.67
C SER A 45 -15.47 -18.07 -17.60
N THR A 46 -16.16 -17.18 -18.32
CA THR A 46 -15.91 -15.73 -18.26
C THR A 46 -16.53 -15.12 -17.00
N GLU A 47 -15.71 -14.45 -16.19
CA GLU A 47 -16.14 -13.86 -14.91
C GLU A 47 -15.41 -12.54 -14.61
N PRO A 48 -15.99 -11.67 -13.76
CA PRO A 48 -15.26 -10.52 -13.21
C PRO A 48 -13.96 -10.96 -12.52
N LEU A 49 -12.85 -10.26 -12.78
CA LEU A 49 -11.52 -10.65 -12.30
C LEU A 49 -11.47 -10.84 -10.79
N GLU A 50 -12.15 -9.99 -10.01
CA GLU A 50 -12.23 -10.07 -8.55
C GLU A 50 -12.76 -11.42 -8.05
N LYS A 51 -13.70 -12.04 -8.77
CA LYS A 51 -14.23 -13.36 -8.41
C LYS A 51 -13.20 -14.44 -8.67
N ILE A 52 -12.58 -14.40 -9.86
CA ILE A 52 -11.53 -15.34 -10.25
C ILE A 52 -10.38 -15.29 -9.23
N LEU A 53 -9.95 -14.09 -8.83
CA LEU A 53 -8.91 -13.90 -7.81
C LEU A 53 -9.34 -14.49 -6.46
N LYS A 54 -10.55 -14.16 -5.99
CA LYS A 54 -11.08 -14.64 -4.71
C LYS A 54 -11.16 -16.16 -4.66
N GLU A 55 -11.69 -16.78 -5.70
CA GLU A 55 -11.82 -18.24 -5.83
C GLU A 55 -10.46 -18.93 -5.96
N SER A 56 -9.47 -18.23 -6.51
CA SER A 56 -8.07 -18.69 -6.56
C SER A 56 -7.32 -18.50 -5.24
N GLY A 57 -7.99 -18.04 -4.18
CA GLY A 57 -7.43 -17.94 -2.82
C GLY A 57 -6.75 -16.62 -2.48
N VAL A 58 -6.85 -15.60 -3.36
CA VAL A 58 -6.48 -14.21 -3.05
C VAL A 58 -7.42 -13.70 -1.96
N ASN A 59 -6.88 -12.98 -0.97
CA ASN A 59 -7.66 -12.37 0.09
C ASN A 59 -7.54 -10.85 0.17
N THR A 60 -6.54 -10.26 -0.48
CA THR A 60 -6.27 -8.81 -0.46
C THR A 60 -5.89 -8.35 -1.85
N VAL A 61 -6.38 -7.18 -2.28
CA VAL A 61 -5.96 -6.56 -3.55
C VAL A 61 -5.31 -5.20 -3.30
N ARG A 62 -4.17 -4.96 -3.95
CA ARG A 62 -3.44 -3.69 -3.93
C ARG A 62 -3.91 -2.80 -5.07
N GLN A 63 -4.05 -1.50 -4.80
CA GLN A 63 -4.48 -0.52 -5.79
C GLN A 63 -3.63 0.75 -5.72
N ARG A 64 -2.99 1.13 -6.83
CA ARG A 64 -2.23 2.38 -6.95
C ARG A 64 -3.17 3.60 -7.06
N VAL A 65 -2.86 4.65 -6.32
CA VAL A 65 -3.60 5.91 -6.32
C VAL A 65 -2.68 7.06 -6.75
N TRP A 66 -3.04 7.70 -7.85
CA TRP A 66 -2.43 8.92 -8.38
C TRP A 66 -3.28 10.14 -8.02
N VAL A 67 -2.65 11.31 -7.90
CA VAL A 67 -3.31 12.52 -7.42
C VAL A 67 -4.19 13.13 -8.51
N ASN A 68 -3.60 13.66 -9.59
CA ASN A 68 -4.32 14.28 -10.72
C ASN A 68 -3.87 13.73 -12.08
N PRO A 69 -4.05 12.43 -12.35
CA PRO A 69 -3.66 11.87 -13.63
C PRO A 69 -4.52 12.40 -14.77
N ARG A 70 -3.86 12.73 -15.90
CA ARG A 70 -4.48 13.47 -17.02
C ARG A 70 -5.71 12.76 -17.62
N ASP A 71 -5.71 11.44 -17.65
CA ASP A 71 -6.78 10.60 -18.20
C ASP A 71 -7.77 10.08 -17.13
N GLY A 72 -7.56 10.45 -15.86
CA GLY A 72 -8.36 10.01 -14.72
C GLY A 72 -8.14 8.56 -14.30
N ASN A 73 -7.29 7.78 -14.99
CA ASN A 73 -6.98 6.42 -14.56
C ASN A 73 -6.18 6.45 -13.27
N TYR A 74 -6.53 5.55 -12.34
CA TYR A 74 -5.88 5.44 -11.03
C TYR A 74 -6.05 6.65 -10.09
N ASN A 75 -6.91 7.62 -10.41
CA ASN A 75 -7.29 8.64 -9.42
C ASN A 75 -8.14 8.03 -8.28
N LEU A 76 -8.53 8.84 -7.30
CA LEU A 76 -9.30 8.36 -6.17
C LEU A 76 -10.68 7.79 -6.55
N ASP A 77 -11.41 8.43 -7.47
CA ASP A 77 -12.73 7.96 -7.91
C ASP A 77 -12.65 6.62 -8.65
N TYR A 78 -11.60 6.43 -9.45
CA TYR A 78 -11.27 5.15 -10.08
C TYR A 78 -11.06 4.07 -9.00
N ASN A 79 -10.26 4.38 -7.99
CA ASN A 79 -9.91 3.45 -6.92
C ASN A 79 -11.06 3.15 -5.97
N ILE A 80 -11.99 4.07 -5.74
CA ILE A 80 -13.21 3.83 -4.98
C ILE A 80 -14.09 2.80 -5.71
N LYS A 81 -14.30 2.96 -7.02
CA LYS A 81 -15.08 2.00 -7.83
C LYS A 81 -14.45 0.61 -7.78
N LEU A 82 -13.13 0.55 -7.88
CA LEU A 82 -12.40 -0.70 -7.84
C LEU A 82 -12.44 -1.35 -6.45
N ALA A 83 -12.29 -0.57 -5.38
CA ALA A 83 -12.42 -1.05 -4.01
C ALA A 83 -13.83 -1.58 -3.69
N GLN A 84 -14.88 -0.96 -4.23
CA GLN A 84 -16.26 -1.44 -4.08
C GLN A 84 -16.44 -2.82 -4.71
N ARG A 85 -15.83 -3.08 -5.88
CA ARG A 85 -15.81 -4.40 -6.52
C ARG A 85 -15.10 -5.45 -5.66
N ALA A 86 -13.91 -5.13 -5.14
CA ALA A 86 -13.18 -6.00 -4.23
C ALA A 86 -14.00 -6.35 -2.99
N LYS A 87 -14.60 -5.33 -2.35
CA LYS A 87 -15.43 -5.51 -1.15
C LYS A 87 -16.65 -6.41 -1.43
N ALA A 88 -17.28 -6.27 -2.59
CA ALA A 88 -18.48 -7.04 -2.96
C ALA A 88 -18.23 -8.56 -3.00
N VAL A 89 -16.99 -9.00 -3.22
CA VAL A 89 -16.58 -10.41 -3.19
C VAL A 89 -15.80 -10.79 -1.93
N GLY A 90 -15.72 -9.90 -0.95
CA GLY A 90 -15.04 -10.13 0.33
C GLY A 90 -13.51 -10.17 0.22
N LEU A 91 -12.92 -9.37 -0.67
CA LEU A 91 -11.48 -9.10 -0.70
C LEU A 91 -11.16 -7.87 0.16
N ASP A 92 -10.08 -7.96 0.93
CA ASP A 92 -9.48 -6.81 1.60
C ASP A 92 -8.82 -5.86 0.59
N VAL A 93 -8.69 -4.59 0.94
CA VAL A 93 -8.10 -3.56 0.08
C VAL A 93 -6.83 -2.99 0.71
N TYR A 94 -5.76 -2.97 -0.06
CA TYR A 94 -4.52 -2.23 0.20
C TYR A 94 -4.50 -1.03 -0.76
N ILE A 95 -4.58 0.19 -0.22
CA ILE A 95 -4.39 1.43 -0.98
C ILE A 95 -2.91 1.81 -1.00
N ASP A 96 -2.39 2.02 -2.21
CA ASP A 96 -1.03 2.47 -2.42
C ASP A 96 -0.99 3.90 -2.95
N PHE A 97 -0.70 4.87 -2.07
CA PHE A 97 -0.57 6.25 -2.49
C PHE A 97 0.80 6.47 -3.13
N HIS A 98 0.81 6.88 -4.40
CA HIS A 98 2.03 7.28 -5.08
C HIS A 98 2.47 8.71 -4.71
N TYR A 99 1.53 9.56 -4.27
CA TYR A 99 1.73 11.00 -4.08
C TYR A 99 2.37 11.69 -5.30
N SER A 100 1.98 11.25 -6.49
CA SER A 100 2.38 11.78 -7.79
C SER A 100 1.16 11.75 -8.72
N ASP A 101 1.18 12.53 -9.80
CA ASP A 101 0.16 12.46 -10.86
C ASP A 101 0.36 11.27 -11.80
N THR A 102 1.47 10.52 -11.63
CA THR A 102 1.88 9.39 -12.46
C THR A 102 2.63 8.37 -11.61
N TRP A 103 3.30 7.41 -12.26
CA TRP A 103 4.21 6.48 -11.61
C TRP A 103 5.19 7.18 -10.66
N ALA A 104 5.33 6.59 -9.49
CA ALA A 104 6.28 7.00 -8.46
C ALA A 104 7.16 5.78 -8.18
N ASP A 105 8.47 5.95 -8.27
CA ASP A 105 9.49 4.89 -8.15
C ASP A 105 10.82 5.54 -7.68
N PRO A 106 11.90 4.80 -7.44
CA PRO A 106 13.15 5.40 -6.96
C PRO A 106 13.80 6.42 -7.91
N GLY A 107 13.45 6.41 -9.21
CA GLY A 107 13.88 7.39 -10.20
C GLY A 107 12.91 8.55 -10.41
N HIS A 108 11.63 8.38 -10.05
CA HIS A 108 10.56 9.34 -10.32
C HIS A 108 9.68 9.54 -9.08
N GLN A 109 9.68 10.75 -8.50
CA GLN A 109 8.88 11.08 -7.32
C GLN A 109 8.32 12.51 -7.46
N ALA A 110 7.84 12.86 -8.65
CA ALA A 110 7.45 14.24 -8.96
C ALA A 110 6.32 14.75 -8.03
N ILE A 111 6.47 15.97 -7.53
CA ILE A 111 5.40 16.66 -6.82
C ILE A 111 4.19 16.80 -7.75
N PRO A 112 2.97 16.44 -7.30
CA PRO A 112 1.75 16.63 -8.08
C PRO A 112 1.57 18.07 -8.56
N SER A 113 1.00 18.25 -9.75
CA SER A 113 0.76 19.56 -10.32
C SER A 113 -0.06 20.45 -9.38
N GLY A 114 0.43 21.68 -9.17
CA GLY A 114 -0.20 22.67 -8.31
C GLY A 114 0.05 22.50 -6.80
N TRP A 115 0.79 21.48 -6.38
CA TRP A 115 1.23 21.40 -4.99
C TRP A 115 2.41 22.36 -4.73
N PRO A 116 2.52 22.90 -3.50
CA PRO A 116 3.62 23.78 -3.14
C PRO A 116 4.94 23.00 -3.06
N THR A 117 6.07 23.69 -3.14
CA THR A 117 7.40 23.07 -3.01
C THR A 117 8.10 23.40 -1.69
N ASN A 118 7.63 24.42 -0.96
CA ASN A 118 8.10 24.71 0.39
C ASN A 118 7.69 23.55 1.33
N ILE A 119 8.61 23.13 2.21
CA ILE A 119 8.39 21.96 3.08
C ILE A 119 7.17 22.09 3.99
N ASP A 120 6.89 23.26 4.55
CA ASP A 120 5.78 23.43 5.50
C ASP A 120 4.44 23.33 4.79
N ASP A 121 4.29 24.09 3.70
CA ASP A 121 3.08 24.05 2.87
C ASP A 121 2.88 22.68 2.21
N LEU A 122 3.96 22.03 1.78
CA LEU A 122 3.91 20.70 1.16
C LEU A 122 3.53 19.61 2.17
N SER A 123 4.06 19.68 3.38
CA SER A 123 3.68 18.78 4.48
C SER A 123 2.20 18.92 4.79
N TRP A 124 1.70 20.17 4.89
CA TRP A 124 0.28 20.42 5.11
C TRP A 124 -0.59 19.97 3.94
N LYS A 125 -0.13 20.17 2.69
CA LYS A 125 -0.83 19.70 1.50
C LYS A 125 -0.94 18.17 1.47
N LEU A 126 0.14 17.48 1.82
CA LEU A 126 0.20 16.01 1.89
C LEU A 126 -0.72 15.45 2.98
N TYR A 127 -0.73 16.07 4.17
CA TYR A 127 -1.67 15.75 5.25
C TYR A 127 -3.11 15.86 4.75
N ASN A 128 -3.48 17.03 4.21
CA ASN A 128 -4.85 17.29 3.75
C ASN A 128 -5.29 16.34 2.63
N TYR A 129 -4.40 16.07 1.66
CA TYR A 129 -4.69 15.10 0.59
C TYR A 129 -4.94 13.70 1.16
N THR A 130 -4.11 13.25 2.09
CA THR A 130 -4.24 11.91 2.68
C THR A 130 -5.49 11.79 3.55
N LEU A 131 -5.80 12.83 4.33
CA LEU A 131 -7.02 12.94 5.13
C LEU A 131 -8.27 12.92 4.27
N ASP A 132 -8.36 13.80 3.27
CA ASP A 132 -9.50 13.89 2.36
C ASP A 132 -9.72 12.58 1.59
N SER A 133 -8.63 11.99 1.07
CA SER A 133 -8.71 10.70 0.36
C SER A 133 -9.19 9.58 1.26
N SER A 134 -8.67 9.51 2.49
CA SER A 134 -9.09 8.53 3.50
C SER A 134 -10.56 8.72 3.91
N ASN A 135 -11.00 9.98 4.05
CA ASN A 135 -12.39 10.31 4.37
C ASN A 135 -13.36 9.96 3.24
N LYS A 136 -12.96 10.17 1.98
CA LYS A 136 -13.75 9.75 0.81
C LYS A 136 -13.87 8.24 0.71
N LEU A 137 -12.80 7.49 1.00
CA LEU A 137 -12.86 6.03 1.13
C LEU A 137 -13.86 5.62 2.24
N ALA A 138 -13.76 6.21 3.42
CA ALA A 138 -14.67 5.95 4.54
C ALA A 138 -16.13 6.25 4.17
N ALA A 139 -16.40 7.39 3.54
CA ALA A 139 -17.74 7.80 3.10
C ALA A 139 -18.31 6.86 2.02
N ALA A 140 -17.45 6.27 1.18
CA ALA A 140 -17.83 5.23 0.23
C ALA A 140 -18.01 3.84 0.87
N GLY A 141 -17.90 3.74 2.20
CA GLY A 141 -18.00 2.49 2.94
C GLY A 141 -16.78 1.57 2.73
N ILE A 142 -15.64 2.11 2.30
CA ILE A 142 -14.40 1.36 2.10
C ILE A 142 -13.50 1.59 3.31
N SER A 143 -13.04 0.48 3.90
CA SER A 143 -12.07 0.51 5.00
C SER A 143 -10.88 -0.34 4.58
N PRO A 144 -9.84 0.26 3.98
CA PRO A 144 -8.64 -0.47 3.58
C PRO A 144 -8.02 -1.16 4.80
N THR A 145 -7.41 -2.33 4.60
CA THR A 145 -6.64 -3.00 5.65
C THR A 145 -5.22 -2.44 5.75
N ILE A 146 -4.70 -1.93 4.64
CA ILE A 146 -3.35 -1.36 4.52
C ILE A 146 -3.43 -0.06 3.72
N ILE A 147 -2.66 0.94 4.13
CA ILE A 147 -2.33 2.13 3.32
C ILE A 147 -0.81 2.27 3.29
N SER A 148 -0.18 2.32 2.12
CA SER A 148 1.20 2.82 2.00
C SER A 148 1.19 4.34 1.81
N ILE A 149 2.08 5.01 2.54
CA ILE A 149 2.27 6.46 2.46
C ILE A 149 3.44 6.79 1.51
N GLY A 150 3.28 6.37 0.25
CA GLY A 150 4.31 6.46 -0.79
C GLY A 150 4.60 5.10 -1.41
N ASN A 151 4.95 5.09 -2.70
CA ASN A 151 5.42 3.90 -3.42
C ASN A 151 6.93 3.97 -3.65
N GLU A 152 7.65 2.93 -3.22
CA GLU A 152 9.11 2.76 -3.41
C GLU A 152 9.95 4.02 -3.14
N ILE A 153 9.78 4.59 -1.95
CA ILE A 153 10.32 5.92 -1.60
C ILE A 153 11.79 5.91 -1.15
N ARG A 154 12.59 4.96 -1.65
CA ARG A 154 14.00 4.82 -1.25
C ARG A 154 14.84 6.06 -1.58
N SER A 155 14.52 6.76 -2.67
CA SER A 155 15.17 8.03 -3.02
C SER A 155 14.49 9.25 -2.38
N GLY A 156 13.47 9.01 -1.54
CA GLY A 156 12.58 10.02 -0.99
C GLY A 156 11.23 10.01 -1.68
N LEU A 157 10.45 11.07 -1.50
CA LEU A 157 9.15 11.31 -2.13
C LEU A 157 8.96 12.79 -2.39
N LEU A 158 8.07 13.18 -3.31
CA LEU A 158 7.74 14.59 -3.57
C LEU A 158 9.01 15.43 -3.83
N LEU A 159 9.78 15.02 -4.84
CA LEU A 159 11.04 15.62 -5.23
C LEU A 159 10.84 16.98 -5.93
N PRO A 160 11.77 17.94 -5.71
CA PRO A 160 13.03 17.79 -4.98
C PRO A 160 12.90 17.93 -3.45
N THR A 161 11.76 18.36 -2.92
CA THR A 161 11.61 18.75 -1.51
C THR A 161 11.84 17.61 -0.54
N GLY A 162 11.30 16.42 -0.80
CA GLY A 162 11.50 15.23 0.03
C GLY A 162 12.60 14.31 -0.47
N SER A 163 13.73 14.85 -0.94
CA SER A 163 14.91 14.05 -1.32
C SER A 163 15.62 13.47 -0.10
N THR A 164 16.22 12.28 -0.23
CA THR A 164 17.11 11.69 0.80
C THR A 164 18.42 12.47 1.05
N SER A 165 18.72 13.50 0.24
CA SER A 165 19.71 14.50 0.62
C SER A 165 19.32 15.30 1.87
N ASN A 166 18.04 15.29 2.24
CA ASN A 166 17.49 15.88 3.45
C ASN A 166 16.42 14.98 4.09
N PHE A 167 16.85 14.04 4.93
CA PHE A 167 15.94 13.13 5.65
C PHE A 167 14.99 13.83 6.62
N TYR A 168 15.27 15.05 7.08
CA TYR A 168 14.31 15.79 7.89
C TYR A 168 13.02 16.08 7.09
N ASN A 169 13.15 16.47 5.82
CA ASN A 169 11.99 16.69 4.96
C ASN A 169 11.25 15.37 4.68
N VAL A 170 11.96 14.28 4.40
CA VAL A 170 11.36 12.95 4.21
C VAL A 170 10.53 12.55 5.44
N ALA A 171 11.14 12.63 6.63
CA ALA A 171 10.48 12.28 7.89
C ALA A 171 9.25 13.15 8.15
N LYS A 172 9.34 14.47 7.91
CA LYS A 172 8.24 15.41 8.12
C LYS A 172 7.05 15.15 7.19
N LEU A 173 7.32 14.82 5.93
CA LEU A 173 6.29 14.45 4.95
C LEU A 173 5.60 13.14 5.35
N LEU A 174 6.36 12.12 5.74
CA LEU A 174 5.79 10.83 6.15
C LEU A 174 4.97 10.91 7.42
N HIS A 175 5.44 11.69 8.41
CA HIS A 175 4.66 12.00 9.61
C HIS A 175 3.32 12.67 9.23
N SER A 176 3.36 13.67 8.35
CA SER A 176 2.15 14.36 7.88
C SER A 176 1.18 13.42 7.15
N ALA A 177 1.69 12.54 6.29
CA ALA A 177 0.87 11.54 5.61
C ALA A 177 0.24 10.53 6.59
N ALA A 178 1.04 10.01 7.54
CA ALA A 178 0.58 9.08 8.56
C ALA A 178 -0.55 9.68 9.40
N TRP A 179 -0.40 10.93 9.85
CA TRP A 179 -1.43 11.64 10.60
C TRP A 179 -2.68 11.94 9.79
N GLY A 180 -2.55 12.20 8.49
CA GLY A 180 -3.72 12.28 7.60
C GLY A 180 -4.56 10.99 7.60
N VAL A 181 -3.92 9.82 7.68
CA VAL A 181 -4.62 8.54 7.86
C VAL A 181 -5.21 8.42 9.27
N LYS A 182 -4.42 8.71 10.31
CA LYS A 182 -4.82 8.58 11.72
C LYS A 182 -6.01 9.47 12.07
N ASP A 183 -6.08 10.68 11.53
CA ASP A 183 -7.16 11.66 11.81
C ASP A 183 -8.43 11.46 10.96
N SER A 184 -8.40 10.56 9.99
CA SER A 184 -9.55 10.30 9.11
C SER A 184 -10.76 9.66 9.80
N ASN A 185 -11.85 9.46 9.06
CA ASN A 185 -13.04 8.74 9.49
C ASN A 185 -12.97 7.22 9.20
N LEU A 186 -11.83 6.70 8.74
CA LEU A 186 -11.64 5.27 8.53
C LEU A 186 -11.80 4.50 9.84
N SER A 187 -12.67 3.50 9.84
CA SER A 187 -12.93 2.62 10.98
C SER A 187 -13.21 1.18 10.51
N PRO A 188 -12.37 0.20 10.87
CA PRO A 188 -11.14 0.35 11.65
C PRO A 188 -10.07 1.16 10.90
N LYS A 189 -9.07 1.64 11.63
CA LYS A 189 -7.89 2.29 11.01
C LYS A 189 -7.08 1.24 10.23
N PRO A 190 -6.62 1.58 9.01
CA PRO A 190 -5.71 0.71 8.26
C PRO A 190 -4.35 0.64 8.96
N ARG A 191 -3.58 -0.40 8.65
CA ARG A 191 -2.16 -0.43 8.97
C ARG A 191 -1.42 0.51 8.01
N ILE A 192 -0.64 1.44 8.56
CA ILE A 192 0.16 2.38 7.77
C ILE A 192 1.48 1.70 7.39
N MET A 193 1.84 1.73 6.11
CA MET A 193 3.02 1.08 5.55
C MET A 193 3.98 2.10 4.97
N ILE A 194 5.27 1.93 5.25
CA ILE A 194 6.36 2.52 4.46
C ILE A 194 6.84 1.46 3.48
N HIS A 195 6.92 1.81 2.20
CA HIS A 195 7.29 0.88 1.12
C HIS A 195 8.56 1.32 0.42
N LEU A 196 9.57 0.45 0.43
CA LEU A 196 10.85 0.64 -0.27
C LEU A 196 11.04 -0.43 -1.36
N ASP A 197 11.78 -0.13 -2.41
CA ASP A 197 12.24 -1.13 -3.39
C ASP A 197 13.43 -1.94 -2.83
N ASN A 198 13.93 -2.91 -3.59
CA ASN A 198 15.13 -3.70 -3.28
C ASN A 198 15.14 -4.29 -1.87
N GLY A 199 14.08 -5.03 -1.52
CA GLY A 199 13.95 -5.69 -0.21
C GLY A 199 15.07 -6.68 0.14
N TRP A 200 15.81 -7.13 -0.86
CA TRP A 200 16.99 -7.99 -0.70
C TRP A 200 18.22 -7.23 -0.19
N ASP A 201 18.30 -5.91 -0.40
CA ASP A 201 19.45 -5.10 0.01
C ASP A 201 19.24 -4.58 1.43
N TRP A 202 19.62 -5.40 2.40
CA TRP A 202 19.54 -5.07 3.82
C TRP A 202 20.23 -3.74 4.18
N ASN A 203 21.38 -3.43 3.58
CA ASN A 203 22.13 -2.23 3.94
C ASN A 203 21.36 -0.98 3.54
N THR A 204 20.75 -1.00 2.36
CA THR A 204 19.86 0.05 1.88
C THR A 204 18.63 0.20 2.77
N GLN A 205 17.94 -0.91 3.11
CA GLN A 205 16.76 -0.85 3.99
C GLN A 205 17.13 -0.23 5.34
N LYS A 206 18.18 -0.75 5.98
CA LYS A 206 18.66 -0.29 7.28
C LYS A 206 19.03 1.19 7.25
N TRP A 207 19.84 1.60 6.28
CA TRP A 207 20.27 3.00 6.14
C TRP A 207 19.09 3.96 6.04
N TRP A 208 18.09 3.61 5.23
CA TRP A 208 16.94 4.49 4.99
C TRP A 208 16.11 4.67 6.27
N TYR A 209 15.73 3.57 6.94
CA TYR A 209 14.93 3.64 8.16
C TYR A 209 15.69 4.31 9.32
N GLU A 210 16.96 3.97 9.52
CA GLU A 210 17.78 4.62 10.56
C GLU A 210 17.91 6.13 10.30
N SER A 211 18.10 6.54 9.05
CA SER A 211 18.23 7.96 8.70
C SER A 211 16.93 8.73 8.87
N ALA A 212 15.80 8.16 8.42
CA ALA A 212 14.49 8.78 8.54
C ALA A 212 14.05 8.92 10.01
N LEU A 213 14.22 7.87 10.82
CA LEU A 213 13.84 7.88 12.24
C LEU A 213 14.76 8.77 13.07
N LYS A 214 16.06 8.81 12.76
CA LYS A 214 17.02 9.69 13.45
C LYS A 214 16.77 11.18 13.15
N ALA A 215 16.10 11.50 12.05
CA ALA A 215 15.86 12.89 11.64
C ALA A 215 14.92 13.65 12.58
N GLY A 216 14.06 12.94 13.34
CA GLY A 216 13.23 13.51 14.41
C GLY A 216 11.73 13.49 14.13
N PRO A 217 11.21 14.05 13.01
CA PRO A 217 9.76 14.18 12.80
C PRO A 217 8.97 12.88 12.70
N LEU A 218 9.58 11.80 12.18
CA LEU A 218 8.90 10.51 11.99
C LEU A 218 9.13 9.63 13.21
N GLU A 219 8.05 9.17 13.83
CA GLU A 219 8.09 8.27 14.97
C GLU A 219 7.83 6.81 14.57
N THR A 220 8.33 5.86 15.36
CA THR A 220 8.02 4.43 15.14
C THR A 220 6.54 4.09 15.34
N SER A 221 5.79 4.93 16.07
CA SER A 221 4.34 4.87 16.25
C SER A 221 3.55 5.42 15.05
N ASP A 222 4.21 6.07 14.10
CA ASP A 222 3.51 6.65 12.93
C ASP A 222 3.12 5.60 11.91
N PHE A 223 3.83 4.47 11.84
CA PHE A 223 3.59 3.39 10.89
C PHE A 223 3.61 2.01 11.54
N ASP A 224 2.99 1.04 10.88
CA ASP A 224 2.75 -0.31 11.40
C ASP A 224 3.47 -1.40 10.61
N MET A 225 3.83 -1.11 9.35
CA MET A 225 4.34 -2.09 8.39
C MET A 225 5.52 -1.53 7.59
N MET A 226 6.48 -2.41 7.30
CA MET A 226 7.54 -2.19 6.33
C MET A 226 7.25 -3.09 5.13
N GLY A 227 6.94 -2.48 3.99
CA GLY A 227 6.75 -3.17 2.71
C GLY A 227 8.03 -3.11 1.88
N VAL A 228 8.32 -4.18 1.16
CA VAL A 228 9.45 -4.22 0.24
C VAL A 228 9.07 -4.80 -1.11
N SER A 229 9.62 -4.24 -2.19
CA SER A 229 9.58 -4.87 -3.50
C SER A 229 10.72 -5.88 -3.65
N TYR A 230 10.44 -6.99 -4.34
CA TYR A 230 11.42 -8.04 -4.63
C TYR A 230 11.16 -8.59 -6.03
N TYR A 231 12.07 -8.25 -6.96
CA TYR A 231 12.03 -8.71 -8.35
C TYR A 231 13.30 -9.52 -8.68
N PRO A 232 13.21 -10.59 -9.49
CA PRO A 232 14.35 -11.47 -9.79
C PRO A 232 15.10 -11.15 -11.10
N PHE A 233 14.72 -10.10 -11.84
CA PHE A 233 15.29 -9.71 -13.14
C PHE A 233 16.06 -8.39 -13.04
#